data_AF-A0A957CDF5-F1
#
_entry.id   AF-A0A957CDF5-F1
#
_cell.length_a   1.000
_cell.length_b   1.000
_cell.length_c   1.000
_cell.angle_alpha   90.00
_cell.angle_beta   90.00
_cell.angle_gamma   90.00
#
_symmetry.space_group_name_H-M   'P 1'
#
loop_
_entity.id
_entity.type
_entity.pdbx_description
1 polymer ?
#
loop_
_entity_poly.entity_id
_entity_poly.type
_entity_poly.pdbx_seq_one_letter_code
_entity_poly.pdbx_strand_id
1 'polypeptide(L)'
;ILSKPLPRWAFLMSKFAAQGVVYFVALLLGTLATYYYTLVLFEPLALGPFLFGGFLLWLWTLVYTAVTLLGSTIAKSIGGGAGLALLGAVLLLILGGIPQVANFFPGALVSWASQLGLPGNVPFSGGSLAANGVLILVFLVTAVALFERQEI
;
A
#
# COMPACT_ATOMS: atom_id res chain seq x y z
N ILE A 1 -26.47 0.36 9.47
CA ILE A 1 -27.72 0.72 8.78
C ILE A 1 -27.40 1.76 7.72
N LEU A 2 -27.35 1.36 6.45
CA LEU A 2 -27.24 2.28 5.31
C LEU A 2 -28.63 2.88 5.07
N SER A 3 -28.82 4.16 5.39
CA SER A 3 -30.11 4.86 5.23
C SER A 3 -30.45 5.20 3.77
N LYS A 4 -29.57 4.86 2.82
CA LYS A 4 -29.78 4.92 1.36
C LYS A 4 -29.21 3.66 0.71
N PRO A 5 -29.84 3.14 -0.36
CA PRO A 5 -29.32 2.00 -1.11
C PRO A 5 -28.08 2.44 -1.90
N LEU A 6 -26.92 2.44 -1.22
CA LEU A 6 -25.63 2.60 -1.88
C LEU A 6 -25.14 1.22 -2.31
N PRO A 7 -24.58 1.10 -3.53
CA PRO A 7 -23.95 -0.12 -3.93
C PRO A 7 -22.81 -0.45 -2.96
N ARG A 8 -22.77 -1.71 -2.51
CA ARG A 8 -21.83 -2.21 -1.50
C ARG A 8 -20.36 -2.00 -1.90
N TRP A 9 -20.05 -2.13 -3.19
CA TRP A 9 -18.72 -1.82 -3.72
C TRP A 9 -18.31 -0.36 -3.51
N ALA A 10 -19.24 0.60 -3.67
CA ALA A 10 -18.94 2.03 -3.53
C ALA A 10 -18.61 2.39 -2.08
N PHE A 11 -19.26 1.74 -1.12
CA PHE A 11 -18.93 1.87 0.29
C PHE A 11 -17.50 1.41 0.59
N LEU A 12 -17.09 0.25 0.06
CA LEU A 12 -15.76 -0.30 0.29
C LEU A 12 -14.67 0.53 -0.41
N MET A 13 -14.92 0.94 -1.66
CA MET A 13 -14.00 1.80 -2.41
C MET A 13 -13.85 3.18 -1.77
N SER A 14 -14.92 3.73 -1.20
CA SER A 14 -14.85 4.99 -0.46
C SER A 14 -13.93 4.89 0.76
N LYS A 15 -13.98 3.78 1.52
CA LYS A 15 -13.05 3.54 2.64
C LYS A 15 -11.61 3.44 2.18
N PHE A 16 -11.37 2.67 1.12
CA PHE A 16 -10.03 2.53 0.54
C PHE A 16 -9.48 3.87 0.06
N ALA A 17 -10.27 4.64 -0.70
CA ALA A 17 -9.87 5.94 -1.22
C ALA A 17 -9.62 6.95 -0.10
N ALA A 18 -10.50 7.02 0.91
CA ALA A 18 -10.31 7.90 2.06
C ALA A 18 -9.00 7.59 2.79
N GLN A 19 -8.71 6.32 3.06
CA GLN A 19 -7.46 5.91 3.70
C GLN A 19 -6.25 6.20 2.80
N GLY A 20 -6.37 5.95 1.50
CA GLY A 20 -5.33 6.23 0.52
C GLY A 20 -4.97 7.71 0.45
N VAL A 21 -5.95 8.61 0.52
CA VAL A 21 -5.73 10.07 0.56
C VAL A 21 -5.06 10.49 1.87
N VAL A 22 -5.50 9.95 3.01
CA VAL A 22 -4.88 10.24 4.32
C VAL A 22 -3.40 9.86 4.30
N TYR A 23 -3.07 8.65 3.82
CA TYR A 23 -1.69 8.22 3.69
C TYR A 23 -0.90 9.00 2.64
N PHE A 24 -1.52 9.39 1.53
CA PHE A 24 -0.88 10.22 0.52
C PHE A 24 -0.41 11.55 1.11
N VAL A 25 -1.30 12.26 1.80
CA VAL A 25 -0.98 13.56 2.41
C VAL A 25 0.08 13.39 3.51
N ALA A 26 -0.07 12.39 4.38
CA ALA A 26 0.88 12.13 5.45
C ALA A 26 2.27 11.80 4.92
N LEU A 27 2.37 10.92 3.93
CA LEU A 27 3.66 10.56 3.32
C LEU A 27 4.23 11.70 2.49
N LEU A 28 3.42 12.47 1.76
CA LEU A 28 3.91 13.63 1.02
C LEU A 28 4.56 14.64 1.98
N LEU A 29 3.88 14.98 3.08
CA LEU A 29 4.44 15.87 4.09
C LEU A 29 5.69 15.29 4.74
N GLY A 30 5.69 13.98 5.06
CA GLY A 30 6.85 13.28 5.60
C GLY A 30 8.04 13.32 4.64
N THR A 31 7.84 12.99 3.36
CA THR A 31 8.85 13.06 2.31
C THR A 31 9.39 14.48 2.16
N LEU A 32 8.54 15.50 2.08
CA LEU A 32 9.00 16.89 1.99
C LEU A 32 9.80 17.33 3.22
N ALA A 33 9.37 16.94 4.43
CA ALA A 33 10.10 17.21 5.66
C ALA A 33 11.46 16.50 5.68
N THR A 34 11.52 15.24 5.25
CA THR A 34 12.79 14.52 5.10
C THR A 34 13.69 15.17 4.05
N TYR A 35 13.15 15.62 2.92
CA TYR A 35 13.92 16.32 1.90
C TYR A 35 14.53 17.62 2.45
N TYR A 36 13.72 18.40 3.16
CA TYR A 36 14.18 19.63 3.82
C TYR A 36 15.31 19.32 4.82
N TYR A 37 15.13 18.31 5.65
CA TYR A 37 16.15 17.84 6.59
C TYR A 37 17.45 17.43 5.86
N THR A 38 17.34 16.71 4.72
CA THR A 38 18.49 16.33 3.90
C THR A 38 19.23 17.54 3.34
N LEU A 39 18.52 18.56 2.86
CA LEU A 39 19.16 19.79 2.35
C LEU A 39 19.94 20.56 3.42
N VAL A 40 19.51 20.50 4.68
CA VAL A 40 20.15 21.22 5.78
C VAL A 40 21.41 20.50 6.27
N LEU A 41 21.40 19.17 6.31
CA LEU A 41 22.46 18.39 6.96
C LEU A 41 23.37 17.62 6.00
N PHE A 42 22.95 17.40 4.77
CA PHE A 42 23.64 16.57 3.79
C PHE A 42 23.69 17.25 2.42
N GLU A 43 24.27 16.57 1.44
CA GLU A 43 24.30 17.07 0.06
C GLU A 43 22.90 16.99 -0.58
N PRO A 44 22.56 17.95 -1.46
CA PRO A 44 21.26 17.96 -2.13
C PRO A 44 21.04 16.72 -2.99
N LEU A 45 19.98 15.97 -2.69
CA LEU A 45 19.51 14.89 -3.55
C LEU A 45 18.64 15.43 -4.69
N ALA A 46 18.66 14.71 -5.81
CA ALA A 46 17.74 14.96 -6.91
C ALA A 46 16.29 14.80 -6.44
N LEU A 47 15.51 15.88 -6.52
CA LEU A 47 14.14 15.93 -6.01
C LEU A 47 13.20 14.93 -6.69
N GLY A 48 13.37 14.69 -8.00
CA GLY A 48 12.53 13.78 -8.78
C GLY A 48 12.55 12.33 -8.25
N PRO A 49 13.71 11.64 -8.26
CA PRO A 49 13.85 10.29 -7.69
C PRO A 49 13.43 10.21 -6.22
N PHE A 50 13.70 11.25 -5.44
CA PHE A 50 13.31 11.31 -4.03
C PHE A 50 11.80 11.33 -3.82
N LEU A 51 11.07 12.20 -4.54
CA LEU A 51 9.61 12.22 -4.52
C LEU A 51 9.00 10.93 -5.08
N PHE A 52 9.62 10.35 -6.10
CA PHE A 52 9.18 9.06 -6.64
C PHE A 52 9.34 7.93 -5.61
N GLY A 53 10.40 7.92 -4.81
CA GLY A 53 10.54 7.03 -3.66
C GLY A 53 9.39 7.17 -2.66
N GLY A 54 8.99 8.40 -2.32
CA GLY A 54 7.81 8.67 -1.49
C GLY A 54 6.51 8.11 -2.09
N PHE A 55 6.33 8.25 -3.41
CA PHE A 55 5.20 7.65 -4.13
C PHE A 55 5.20 6.11 -4.07
N LEU A 56 6.35 5.46 -4.20
CA LEU A 56 6.47 4.00 -4.05
C LEU A 56 6.09 3.56 -2.63
N LEU A 57 6.46 4.31 -1.61
CA LEU A 57 6.06 4.05 -0.22
C LEU A 57 4.55 4.26 -0.02
N TRP A 58 3.95 5.23 -0.70
CA TRP A 58 2.49 5.39 -0.69
C TRP A 58 1.80 4.18 -1.31
N LEU A 59 2.24 3.73 -2.49
CA LEU A 59 1.71 2.52 -3.12
C LEU A 59 1.87 1.28 -2.21
N TRP A 60 3.00 1.18 -1.51
CA TRP A 60 3.23 0.13 -0.51
C TRP A 60 2.18 0.16 0.61
N THR A 61 1.83 1.34 1.16
CA THR A 61 0.76 1.44 2.17
C THR A 61 -0.62 1.03 1.66
N LEU A 62 -0.90 1.24 0.37
CA LEU A 62 -2.17 0.84 -0.24
C LEU A 62 -2.36 -0.68 -0.28
N VAL A 63 -1.28 -1.45 -0.46
CA VAL A 63 -1.36 -2.92 -0.41
C VAL A 63 -1.87 -3.37 0.96
N TYR A 64 -1.29 -2.87 2.05
CA TYR A 64 -1.72 -3.24 3.40
C TYR A 64 -3.10 -2.69 3.75
N THR A 65 -3.48 -1.55 3.17
CA THR A 65 -4.86 -1.03 3.29
C THR A 65 -5.86 -1.99 2.66
N ALA A 66 -5.57 -2.53 1.46
CA ALA A 66 -6.42 -3.51 0.80
C ALA A 66 -6.52 -4.83 1.59
N VAL A 67 -5.39 -5.31 2.14
CA VAL A 67 -5.38 -6.47 3.06
C VAL A 67 -6.22 -6.22 4.30
N THR A 68 -6.14 -5.02 4.87
CA THR A 68 -6.89 -4.63 6.08
C THR A 68 -8.39 -4.61 5.81
N LEU A 69 -8.80 -4.08 4.66
CA LEU A 69 -10.19 -4.11 4.23
C LEU A 69 -10.67 -5.54 4.02
N LEU A 70 -9.89 -6.39 3.36
CA LEU A 70 -10.23 -7.81 3.19
C LEU A 70 -10.39 -8.50 4.55
N GLY A 71 -9.44 -8.35 5.47
CA GLY A 71 -9.55 -8.90 6.83
C GLY A 71 -10.78 -8.40 7.57
N SER A 72 -11.11 -7.12 7.43
CA SER A 72 -12.31 -6.51 8.02
C SER A 72 -13.61 -7.02 7.40
N THR A 73 -13.61 -7.38 6.11
CA THR A 73 -14.78 -8.02 5.47
C THR A 73 -14.96 -9.46 5.91
N ILE A 74 -13.89 -10.22 6.14
CA ILE A 74 -13.99 -11.64 6.54
C ILE A 74 -14.41 -11.76 8.02
N ALA A 75 -13.91 -10.86 8.87
CA ALA A 75 -14.12 -10.95 10.30
C ALA A 75 -15.53 -10.49 10.73
N LYS A 76 -16.04 -11.12 11.79
CA LYS A 76 -17.30 -10.74 12.45
C LYS A 76 -17.12 -9.75 13.60
N SER A 77 -15.88 -9.41 13.93
CA SER A 77 -15.54 -8.49 15.03
C SER A 77 -14.37 -7.59 14.66
N ILE A 78 -14.26 -6.44 15.32
CA ILE A 78 -13.17 -5.48 15.12
C ILE A 78 -11.81 -6.15 15.38
N GLY A 79 -11.69 -6.88 16.49
CA GLY A 79 -10.46 -7.60 16.85
C GLY A 79 -10.10 -8.69 15.83
N GLY A 80 -11.09 -9.44 15.33
CA GLY A 80 -10.86 -10.42 14.27
C GLY A 80 -10.39 -9.78 12.96
N GLY A 81 -10.93 -8.62 12.60
CA GLY A 81 -10.54 -7.90 11.39
C GLY A 81 -9.10 -7.42 11.46
N ALA A 82 -8.71 -6.83 12.60
CA ALA A 82 -7.34 -6.42 12.86
C ALA A 82 -6.37 -7.62 12.88
N GLY A 83 -6.76 -8.75 13.50
CA GLY A 83 -5.95 -9.96 13.53
C GLY A 83 -5.72 -10.56 12.13
N LEU A 84 -6.76 -10.62 11.29
CA LEU A 84 -6.63 -11.09 9.91
C LEU A 84 -5.81 -10.12 9.04
N ALA A 85 -5.97 -8.82 9.25
CA ALA A 85 -5.16 -7.81 8.58
C ALA A 85 -3.67 -7.98 8.91
N LEU A 86 -3.34 -8.15 10.19
CA LEU A 86 -1.98 -8.39 10.66
C LEU A 86 -1.42 -9.71 10.10
N LEU A 87 -2.20 -10.79 10.16
CA LEU A 87 -1.79 -12.08 9.60
C LEU A 87 -1.48 -11.96 8.10
N GLY A 88 -2.36 -11.32 7.34
CA GLY A 88 -2.15 -11.07 5.91
C GLY A 88 -0.90 -10.23 5.65
N ALA A 89 -0.67 -9.18 6.44
CA ALA A 89 0.52 -8.35 6.34
C ALA A 89 1.81 -9.15 6.59
N VAL A 90 1.84 -9.96 7.64
CA VAL A 90 2.96 -10.84 7.98
C VAL A 90 3.22 -11.87 6.89
N LEU A 91 2.18 -12.49 6.34
CA LEU A 91 2.32 -13.45 5.23
C LEU A 91 2.94 -12.79 4.00
N LEU A 92 2.50 -11.59 3.61
CA LEU A 92 3.10 -10.85 2.49
C LEU A 92 4.57 -10.51 2.73
N LEU A 93 4.94 -10.17 3.98
CA LEU A 93 6.33 -9.91 4.34
C LEU A 93 7.20 -11.17 4.26
N ILE A 94 6.71 -12.30 4.80
CA ILE A 94 7.42 -13.59 4.75
C ILE A 94 7.63 -14.02 3.30
N LEU A 95 6.56 -13.97 2.48
CA LEU A 95 6.64 -14.34 1.06
C LEU A 95 7.59 -13.41 0.28
N GLY A 96 7.61 -12.12 0.61
CA GLY A 96 8.56 -11.16 0.05
C GLY A 96 10.02 -11.42 0.42
N GLY A 97 10.28 -12.23 1.45
CA GLY A 97 11.63 -12.68 1.82
C GLY A 97 12.19 -13.79 0.93
N ILE A 98 11.37 -14.42 0.09
CA ILE A 98 11.79 -15.51 -0.81
C ILE A 98 12.37 -14.90 -2.10
N PRO A 99 13.68 -15.07 -2.41
CA PRO A 99 14.34 -14.36 -3.51
C PRO A 99 13.70 -14.55 -4.89
N GLN A 100 13.16 -15.73 -5.16
CA GLN A 100 12.56 -16.10 -6.45
C GLN A 100 11.27 -15.32 -6.76
N VAL A 101 10.55 -14.88 -5.72
CA VAL A 101 9.25 -14.20 -5.86
C VAL A 101 9.23 -12.81 -5.24
N ALA A 102 10.30 -12.38 -4.57
CA ALA A 102 10.41 -11.11 -3.84
C ALA A 102 9.97 -9.90 -4.67
N ASN A 103 10.29 -9.89 -5.97
CA ASN A 103 9.94 -8.80 -6.89
C ASN A 103 8.43 -8.57 -7.06
N PHE A 104 7.59 -9.56 -6.75
CA PHE A 104 6.13 -9.46 -6.85
C PHE A 104 5.46 -8.98 -5.56
N PHE A 105 6.20 -8.89 -4.45
CA PHE A 105 5.67 -8.54 -3.14
C PHE A 105 5.95 -7.08 -2.77
N PRO A 106 5.27 -6.53 -1.74
CA PRO A 106 5.41 -5.12 -1.35
C PRO A 106 6.83 -4.71 -1.00
N GLY A 107 7.64 -5.62 -0.45
CA GLY A 107 9.04 -5.36 -0.12
C GLY A 107 9.87 -4.86 -1.30
N ALA A 108 9.53 -5.25 -2.53
CA ALA A 108 10.23 -4.78 -3.72
C ALA A 108 10.06 -3.27 -3.99
N LEU A 109 8.91 -2.68 -3.62
CA LEU A 109 8.70 -1.23 -3.75
C LEU A 109 9.60 -0.45 -2.78
N VAL A 110 9.77 -0.96 -1.55
CA VAL A 110 10.65 -0.38 -0.53
C VAL A 110 12.12 -0.51 -0.95
N SER A 111 12.50 -1.68 -1.45
CA SER A 111 13.86 -1.93 -1.98
C SER A 111 14.18 -1.04 -3.18
N TRP A 112 13.21 -0.79 -4.05
CA TRP A 112 13.39 0.13 -5.17
C TRP A 112 13.52 1.57 -4.67
N ALA A 113 12.64 2.01 -3.76
CA ALA A 113 12.68 3.35 -3.17
C ALA A 113 14.02 3.65 -2.48
N SER A 114 14.61 2.68 -1.77
CA SER A 114 15.89 2.88 -1.08
C SER A 114 17.08 3.04 -2.03
N GLN A 115 16.99 2.51 -3.26
CA GLN A 115 18.05 2.64 -4.26
C GLN A 115 18.02 3.98 -5.00
N LEU A 116 16.85 4.62 -5.11
CA LEU A 116 16.68 5.88 -5.85
C LEU A 116 17.49 7.07 -5.28
N GLY A 117 17.95 6.96 -4.04
CA GLY A 117 18.81 7.97 -3.40
C GLY A 117 20.31 7.72 -3.55
N LEU A 118 20.73 6.61 -4.17
CA LEU A 118 22.13 6.24 -4.30
C LEU A 118 22.75 6.76 -5.60
N PRO A 119 24.05 7.06 -5.63
CA PRO A 119 24.76 7.38 -6.85
C PRO A 119 24.74 6.19 -7.82
N GLY A 120 24.19 6.38 -9.02
CA GLY A 120 24.16 5.35 -10.07
C GLY A 120 22.84 5.32 -10.85
N ASN A 121 22.83 4.55 -11.94
CA ASN A 121 21.61 4.32 -12.70
C ASN A 121 20.82 3.18 -12.04
N VAL A 122 19.71 3.50 -11.38
CA VAL A 122 18.81 2.52 -10.78
C VAL A 122 17.92 1.92 -11.87
N PRO A 123 17.95 0.61 -12.10
CA PRO A 123 17.08 -0.03 -13.09
C PRO A 123 15.60 0.23 -12.78
N PHE A 124 14.82 0.52 -13.81
CA PHE A 124 13.39 0.70 -13.66
C PHE A 124 12.71 -0.64 -13.33
N SER A 125 12.08 -0.75 -12.15
CA SER A 125 11.36 -1.95 -11.72
C SER A 125 9.85 -1.87 -11.99
N GLY A 126 9.48 -1.74 -13.26
CA GLY A 126 8.07 -1.70 -13.68
C GLY A 126 7.27 -2.95 -13.29
N GLY A 127 7.94 -4.11 -13.22
CA GLY A 127 7.33 -5.38 -12.80
C GLY A 127 6.83 -5.33 -11.36
N SER A 128 7.61 -4.76 -10.43
CA SER A 128 7.20 -4.63 -9.03
C SER A 128 6.02 -3.68 -8.85
N LEU A 129 5.99 -2.58 -9.61
CA LEU A 129 4.86 -1.65 -9.63
C LEU A 129 3.57 -2.35 -10.09
N ALA A 130 3.64 -3.05 -11.23
CA ALA A 130 2.51 -3.78 -11.79
C ALA A 130 2.02 -4.89 -10.85
N ALA A 131 2.93 -5.67 -10.27
CA ALA A 131 2.59 -6.76 -9.36
C ALA A 131 1.85 -6.26 -8.11
N ASN A 132 2.30 -5.17 -7.50
CA ASN A 132 1.63 -4.59 -6.34
C ASN A 132 0.29 -3.95 -6.70
N GLY A 133 0.17 -3.35 -7.89
CA GLY A 133 -1.12 -2.92 -8.43
C GLY A 133 -2.11 -4.09 -8.58
N VAL A 134 -1.65 -5.22 -9.11
CA VAL A 134 -2.45 -6.46 -9.22
C VAL A 134 -2.83 -6.99 -7.83
N LEU A 135 -1.92 -7.02 -6.86
CA LEU A 135 -2.22 -7.45 -5.49
C LEU A 135 -3.32 -6.58 -4.86
N ILE A 136 -3.24 -5.25 -4.99
CA ILE A 136 -4.29 -4.34 -4.52
C ILE A 136 -5.62 -4.69 -5.18
N LEU A 137 -5.65 -4.84 -6.50
CA LEU A 137 -6.88 -5.19 -7.22
C LEU A 137 -7.45 -6.53 -6.76
N VAL A 138 -6.63 -7.56 -6.62
CA VAL A 138 -7.07 -8.90 -6.17
C VAL A 138 -7.69 -8.82 -4.78
N PHE A 139 -7.05 -8.13 -3.83
CA PHE A 139 -7.59 -8.01 -2.47
C PHE A 139 -8.88 -7.19 -2.44
N LEU A 140 -8.96 -6.09 -3.19
CA LEU A 140 -10.16 -5.26 -3.26
C LEU A 140 -11.33 -5.99 -3.93
N VAL A 141 -11.09 -6.65 -5.07
CA VAL A 141 -12.12 -7.45 -5.76
C VAL A 141 -12.61 -8.58 -4.87
N THR A 142 -11.70 -9.29 -4.19
CA THR A 142 -12.07 -10.35 -3.25
C THR A 142 -12.90 -9.79 -2.09
N ALA A 143 -12.50 -8.65 -1.53
CA ALA A 143 -13.22 -8.01 -0.44
C ALA A 143 -14.63 -7.56 -0.87
N VAL A 144 -14.79 -7.00 -2.07
CA VAL A 144 -16.09 -6.64 -2.64
C VAL A 144 -16.96 -7.89 -2.84
N ALA A 145 -16.41 -8.94 -3.48
CA ALA A 145 -17.15 -10.18 -3.74
C ALA A 145 -17.63 -10.87 -2.45
N LEU A 146 -16.82 -10.85 -1.39
CA LEU A 146 -17.21 -11.38 -0.09
C LEU A 146 -18.27 -10.50 0.59
N PHE A 147 -18.10 -9.18 0.54
CA PHE A 147 -19.03 -8.22 1.15
C PHE A 147 -20.41 -8.23 0.47
N GLU A 148 -20.47 -8.47 -0.84
CA GLU A 148 -21.74 -8.62 -1.57
C GLU A 148 -22.54 -9.84 -1.13
N ARG A 149 -21.87 -10.93 -0.71
CA ARG A 149 -22.52 -12.15 -0.21
C ARG A 149 -23.03 -12.05 1.23
N GLN A 150 -22.66 -11.00 1.97
CA GLN A 150 -23.06 -10.85 3.36
C GLN A 150 -24.48 -10.27 3.43
N GLU A 151 -25.40 -10.94 4.13
CA GLU A 151 -26.78 -10.50 4.32
C GLU A 151 -26.90 -9.43 5.44
N ILE A 152 -26.08 -8.37 5.35
CA ILE A 152 -26.15 -7.21 6.27
C ILE A 152 -27.04 -6.10 5.71
#